data_AF-A0AB39V6T0-F1
#
_entry.id   AF-A0AB39V6T0-F1
#
_cell.length_a   1.000
_cell.length_b   1.000
_cell.length_c   1.000
_cell.angle_alpha   90.00
_cell.angle_beta   90.00
_cell.angle_gamma   90.00
#
_symmetry.space_group_name_H-M   'P 1'
#
loop_
_entity.id
_entity.type
_entity.pdbx_description
1 polymer ?
#
loop_
_entity_poly.entity_id
_entity_poly.type
_entity_poly.pdbx_seq_one_letter_code
_entity_poly.pdbx_strand_id
1 'polypeptide(L)'
;MYKKIITFFLLTFSIVCYSERVSSNSGICEYFRDKESKKKFNPYTGKTNIKLKNGVYKCLNADASFKIIVWRYFWADDINIYGTLTIEVKNGIMTKLKSIDEKNGELLFSATYNRYGPDGEMYISKGFALNYNSNSRKLNYKDGKPFGDILEYYDNGKLYRKSHLVKKNNYHPFDTPDDFNNYVDYYEIYDINTGEILKKEDLFNKTGTIWDYDSKSGKLSREGHLVNGEIVFEREYKEDGTVAREYNYKK
;
A
#
# COMPACT_ATOMS: atom_id res chain seq x y z
N MET A 1 18.57 70.31 16.54
CA MET A 1 19.03 68.90 16.62
C MET A 1 17.86 68.02 17.05
N TYR A 2 17.22 67.34 16.11
CA TYR A 2 16.07 66.48 16.36
C TYR A 2 16.54 65.10 16.88
N LYS A 3 16.15 64.72 18.10
CA LYS A 3 16.28 63.35 18.60
C LYS A 3 15.08 62.52 18.10
N LYS A 4 15.34 61.55 17.22
CA LYS A 4 14.34 60.53 16.84
C LYS A 4 14.23 59.52 17.98
N ILE A 5 13.03 59.37 18.54
CA ILE A 5 12.66 58.25 19.41
C ILE A 5 12.18 57.13 18.49
N ILE A 6 12.88 55.99 18.53
CA ILE A 6 12.49 54.77 17.83
C ILE A 6 11.64 53.96 18.79
N THR A 7 10.33 53.87 18.52
CA THR A 7 9.40 53.01 19.26
C THR A 7 9.43 51.62 18.65
N PHE A 8 9.90 50.63 19.41
CA PHE A 8 9.94 49.22 18.98
C PHE A 8 8.55 48.60 19.16
N PHE A 9 7.86 48.30 18.05
CA PHE A 9 6.59 47.57 18.07
C PHE A 9 6.89 46.06 18.21
N LEU A 10 6.67 45.50 19.39
CA LEU A 10 6.68 44.07 19.63
C LEU A 10 5.42 43.45 19.01
N LEU A 11 5.55 42.94 17.79
CA LEU A 11 4.57 42.06 17.17
C LEU A 11 4.62 40.70 17.89
N THR A 12 3.70 40.50 18.83
CA THR A 12 3.41 39.17 19.38
C THR A 12 2.75 38.35 18.27
N PHE A 13 3.55 37.58 17.54
CA PHE A 13 3.03 36.47 16.75
C PHE A 13 2.44 35.45 17.73
N SER A 14 1.11 35.37 17.78
CA SER A 14 0.40 34.25 18.38
C SER A 14 0.77 32.99 17.59
N ILE A 15 1.85 32.32 18.00
CA ILE A 15 2.10 30.95 17.60
C ILE A 15 0.95 30.16 18.20
N VAL A 16 -0.03 29.83 17.38
CA VAL A 16 -1.03 28.81 17.69
C VAL A 16 -0.24 27.51 17.75
N CYS A 17 0.31 27.21 18.93
CA CYS A 17 0.82 25.90 19.27
C CYS A 17 -0.36 24.94 19.20
N TYR A 18 -0.54 24.30 18.05
CA TYR A 18 -1.34 23.09 17.95
C TYR A 18 -0.63 22.07 18.84
N SER A 19 -1.03 21.97 20.12
CA SER A 19 -0.56 20.88 20.96
C SER A 19 -1.07 19.59 20.32
N GLU A 20 -0.14 18.76 19.86
CA GLU A 20 -0.43 17.38 19.49
C GLU A 20 -0.92 16.67 20.75
N ARG A 21 -2.23 16.69 20.99
CA ARG A 21 -2.85 15.81 21.98
C ARG A 21 -2.80 14.40 21.43
N VAL A 22 -1.66 13.73 21.63
CA VAL A 22 -1.53 12.29 21.40
C VAL A 22 -2.37 11.58 22.46
N SER A 23 -3.64 11.33 22.14
CA SER A 23 -4.57 10.65 23.04
C SER A 23 -4.43 9.14 22.85
N SER A 24 -3.66 8.50 23.73
CA SER A 24 -3.48 7.04 23.76
C SER A 24 -4.74 6.28 24.14
N ASN A 25 -5.66 6.93 24.85
CA ASN A 25 -6.95 6.38 25.32
C ASN A 25 -8.15 7.12 24.73
N SER A 26 -8.07 7.52 23.46
CA SER A 26 -9.25 8.04 22.78
C SER A 26 -10.27 6.92 22.52
N GLY A 27 -11.57 7.21 22.61
CA GLY A 27 -12.62 6.24 22.26
C GLY A 27 -12.53 5.72 20.82
N ILE A 28 -11.78 6.41 19.94
CA ILE A 28 -11.43 5.90 18.61
C ILE A 28 -10.57 4.64 18.70
N CYS A 29 -9.59 4.61 19.62
CA CYS A 29 -8.68 3.48 19.78
C CYS A 29 -9.35 2.23 20.35
N GLU A 30 -10.57 2.33 20.86
CA GLU A 30 -11.37 1.15 21.23
C GLU A 30 -11.83 0.37 20.00
N TYR A 31 -12.19 1.05 18.90
CA TYR A 31 -12.61 0.37 17.66
C TYR A 31 -11.50 -0.44 16.98
N PHE A 32 -10.24 -0.11 17.30
CA PHE A 32 -9.05 -0.79 16.76
C PHE A 32 -8.48 -1.83 17.73
N ARG A 33 -9.09 -2.05 18.89
CA ARG A 33 -8.77 -3.13 19.84
C ARG A 33 -9.90 -4.16 19.95
N ASP A 34 -10.98 -3.94 19.20
CA ASP A 34 -12.11 -4.84 19.09
C ASP A 34 -11.80 -5.89 18.01
N LYS A 35 -11.56 -7.13 18.43
CA LYS A 35 -11.16 -8.23 17.53
C LYS A 35 -12.11 -8.39 16.34
N GLU A 36 -13.40 -8.11 16.53
CA GLU A 36 -14.40 -8.09 15.46
C GLU A 36 -15.21 -6.79 15.50
N SER A 37 -14.60 -5.71 14.99
CA SER A 37 -15.24 -4.40 14.98
C SER A 37 -16.51 -4.40 14.13
N LYS A 38 -17.64 -3.99 14.72
CA LYS A 38 -18.90 -3.75 13.97
C LYS A 38 -18.82 -2.50 13.07
N LYS A 39 -17.70 -1.77 13.09
CA LYS A 39 -17.46 -0.59 12.26
C LYS A 39 -16.93 -1.00 10.89
N LYS A 40 -17.05 -0.08 9.94
CA LYS A 40 -16.44 -0.21 8.62
C LYS A 40 -15.22 0.69 8.58
N PHE A 41 -14.09 0.12 8.18
CA PHE A 41 -12.85 0.85 7.98
C PHE A 41 -12.08 0.17 6.85
N ASN A 42 -11.73 0.95 5.82
CA ASN A 42 -10.92 0.46 4.72
C ASN A 42 -9.71 1.40 4.54
N PRO A 43 -8.51 0.99 4.99
CA PRO A 43 -7.32 1.84 4.92
C PRO A 43 -6.90 2.14 3.47
N TYR A 44 -7.24 1.30 2.51
CA TYR A 44 -6.87 1.48 1.11
C TYR A 44 -7.73 2.51 0.37
N THR A 45 -8.88 2.88 0.93
CA THR A 45 -9.76 3.91 0.37
C THR A 45 -9.94 5.11 1.30
N GLY A 46 -9.52 4.99 2.56
CA GLY A 46 -9.79 5.96 3.61
C GLY A 46 -11.25 5.99 4.06
N LYS A 47 -12.12 5.13 3.52
CA LYS A 47 -13.55 5.11 3.85
C LYS A 47 -13.77 4.48 5.22
N THR A 48 -14.52 5.18 6.07
CA THR A 48 -14.90 4.68 7.40
C THR A 48 -16.25 5.22 7.85
N ASN A 49 -16.95 4.48 8.71
CA ASN A 49 -18.12 4.96 9.45
C ASN A 49 -17.80 5.32 10.92
N ILE A 50 -16.52 5.30 11.30
CA ILE A 50 -16.06 5.74 12.61
C ILE A 50 -16.20 7.27 12.65
N LYS A 51 -16.81 7.79 13.72
CA LYS A 51 -16.91 9.24 13.93
C LYS A 51 -15.58 9.77 14.42
N LEU A 52 -14.84 10.44 13.53
CA LEU A 52 -13.53 11.00 13.81
C LEU A 52 -13.64 12.50 14.13
N LYS A 53 -13.03 12.93 15.24
CA LYS A 53 -12.83 14.36 15.55
C LYS A 53 -11.44 14.78 15.10
N ASN A 54 -11.22 16.09 14.94
CA ASN A 54 -9.88 16.58 14.59
C ASN A 54 -8.86 16.23 15.67
N GLY A 55 -7.68 15.80 15.26
CA GLY A 55 -6.60 15.43 16.17
C GLY A 55 -5.64 14.40 15.59
N VAL A 56 -4.63 14.07 16.39
CA VAL A 56 -3.68 13.00 16.13
C VAL A 56 -3.89 11.93 17.21
N TYR A 57 -4.22 10.72 16.78
CA TYR A 57 -4.50 9.59 17.66
C TYR A 57 -3.37 8.57 17.53
N LYS A 58 -2.87 8.08 18.66
CA LYS A 58 -1.91 6.98 18.71
C LYS A 58 -2.53 5.81 19.46
N CYS A 59 -3.00 4.82 18.72
CA CYS A 59 -3.64 3.64 19.28
C CYS A 59 -2.59 2.52 19.41
N LEU A 60 -2.27 2.17 20.65
CA LEU A 60 -1.34 1.08 20.97
C LEU A 60 -2.09 -0.26 21.01
N ASN A 61 -1.39 -1.34 20.67
CA ASN A 61 -1.88 -2.71 20.63
C ASN A 61 -3.17 -2.85 19.83
N ALA A 62 -3.23 -2.24 18.64
CA ALA A 62 -4.35 -2.50 17.74
C ALA A 62 -4.36 -3.98 17.36
N ASP A 63 -5.56 -4.55 17.31
CA ASP A 63 -5.85 -5.93 16.95
C ASP A 63 -7.35 -5.99 16.61
N ALA A 64 -7.69 -5.56 15.39
CA ALA A 64 -9.07 -5.46 14.95
C ALA A 64 -9.25 -5.94 13.51
N SER A 65 -10.31 -6.71 13.30
CA SER A 65 -10.79 -7.07 11.98
C SER A 65 -11.92 -6.14 11.52
N PHE A 66 -11.85 -5.67 10.28
CA PHE A 66 -12.86 -4.84 9.65
C PHE A 66 -13.36 -5.46 8.35
N LYS A 67 -14.68 -5.69 8.28
CA LYS A 67 -15.32 -6.20 7.07
C LYS A 67 -15.32 -5.16 5.95
N ILE A 68 -14.79 -5.55 4.80
CA ILE A 68 -14.84 -4.77 3.56
C ILE A 68 -15.65 -5.49 2.48
N ILE A 69 -16.14 -4.70 1.53
CA ILE A 69 -16.76 -5.20 0.31
C ILE A 69 -15.78 -4.91 -0.82
N VAL A 70 -15.32 -5.97 -1.49
CA VAL A 70 -14.48 -5.87 -2.68
C VAL A 70 -15.42 -5.96 -3.88
N TRP A 71 -15.83 -4.79 -4.35
CA TRP A 71 -16.84 -4.64 -5.40
C TRP A 71 -16.50 -5.36 -6.72
N ARG A 72 -15.22 -5.54 -7.01
CA ARG A 72 -14.76 -6.16 -8.26
C ARG A 72 -15.17 -7.63 -8.39
N TYR A 73 -15.09 -8.39 -7.32
CA TYR A 73 -15.48 -9.82 -7.30
C TYR A 73 -16.79 -10.05 -6.54
N PHE A 74 -17.49 -8.96 -6.18
CA PHE A 74 -18.73 -9.00 -5.41
C PHE A 74 -18.65 -9.87 -4.14
N TRP A 75 -17.48 -9.90 -3.50
CA TRP A 75 -17.20 -10.65 -2.29
C TRP A 75 -16.88 -9.72 -1.12
N ALA A 76 -17.06 -10.26 0.10
CA ALA A 76 -16.68 -9.58 1.33
C ALA A 76 -15.47 -10.28 1.92
N ASP A 77 -14.52 -9.48 2.39
CA ASP A 77 -13.29 -9.93 3.01
C ASP A 77 -13.06 -9.15 4.31
N ASP A 78 -12.19 -9.67 5.16
CA ASP A 78 -11.88 -9.09 6.46
C ASP A 78 -10.45 -8.55 6.46
N ILE A 79 -10.32 -7.25 6.74
CA ILE A 79 -9.02 -6.59 6.89
C ILE A 79 -8.60 -6.65 8.35
N ASN A 80 -7.48 -7.34 8.62
CA ASN A 80 -6.87 -7.42 9.94
C ASN A 80 -5.85 -6.30 10.15
N ILE A 81 -6.14 -5.38 11.06
CA ILE A 81 -5.24 -4.28 11.40
C ILE A 81 -4.66 -4.54 12.78
N TYR A 82 -3.33 -4.58 12.84
CA TYR A 82 -2.60 -4.78 14.08
C TYR A 82 -1.44 -3.79 14.24
N GLY A 83 -0.91 -3.72 15.47
CA GLY A 83 0.26 -2.93 15.83
C GLY A 83 -0.08 -1.54 16.40
N THR A 84 0.90 -0.64 16.40
CA THR A 84 0.68 0.75 16.80
C THR A 84 0.16 1.56 15.62
N LEU A 85 -1.06 2.10 15.76
CA LEU A 85 -1.68 2.96 14.75
C LEU A 85 -1.47 4.43 15.08
N THR A 86 -1.09 5.22 14.08
CA THR A 86 -1.17 6.68 14.12
C THR A 86 -2.20 7.16 13.11
N ILE A 87 -3.23 7.87 13.58
CA ILE A 87 -4.33 8.38 12.77
C ILE A 87 -4.37 9.90 12.92
N GLU A 88 -4.27 10.63 11.81
CA GLU A 88 -4.44 12.08 11.79
C GLU A 88 -5.78 12.42 11.14
N VAL A 89 -6.50 13.36 11.76
CA VAL A 89 -7.81 13.81 11.29
C VAL A 89 -7.84 15.34 11.27
N LYS A 90 -8.19 15.91 10.13
CA LYS A 90 -8.37 17.35 9.93
C LYS A 90 -9.70 17.60 9.23
N ASN A 91 -10.48 18.54 9.76
CA ASN A 91 -11.81 18.90 9.27
C ASN A 91 -12.74 17.68 9.09
N GLY A 92 -12.69 16.73 10.04
CA GLY A 92 -13.48 15.49 10.00
C GLY A 92 -13.04 14.48 8.94
N ILE A 93 -11.94 14.74 8.21
CA ILE A 93 -11.36 13.85 7.21
C ILE A 93 -10.10 13.22 7.81
N MET A 94 -9.99 11.90 7.77
CA MET A 94 -8.71 11.23 8.06
C MET A 94 -7.71 11.68 6.99
N THR A 95 -6.59 12.28 7.39
CA THR A 95 -5.55 12.77 6.46
C THR A 95 -4.30 11.91 6.45
N LYS A 96 -4.10 11.08 7.47
CA LYS A 96 -2.97 10.17 7.57
C LYS A 96 -3.34 8.92 8.36
N LEU A 97 -2.83 7.78 7.91
CA LEU A 97 -2.82 6.53 8.64
C LEU A 97 -1.41 5.95 8.56
N LYS A 98 -0.90 5.48 9.69
CA LYS A 98 0.34 4.71 9.77
C LYS A 98 0.13 3.53 10.71
N SER A 99 0.58 2.35 10.32
CA SER A 99 0.67 1.17 11.19
C SER A 99 2.12 0.72 11.32
N ILE A 100 2.53 0.40 12.55
CA ILE A 100 3.87 -0.08 12.89
C ILE A 100 3.73 -1.35 13.72
N ASP A 101 4.48 -2.39 13.39
CA ASP A 101 4.58 -3.60 14.21
C ASP A 101 5.27 -3.28 15.54
N GLU A 102 4.66 -3.67 16.65
CA GLU A 102 5.14 -3.32 17.99
C GLU A 102 6.30 -4.18 18.47
N LYS A 103 6.51 -5.35 17.86
CA LYS A 103 7.57 -6.29 18.25
C LYS A 103 8.90 -5.90 17.63
N ASN A 104 8.90 -5.51 16.35
CA ASN A 104 10.12 -5.25 15.60
C ASN A 104 10.23 -3.80 15.06
N GLY A 105 9.19 -2.97 15.21
CA GLY A 105 9.19 -1.59 14.72
C GLY A 105 9.02 -1.44 13.22
N GLU A 106 8.67 -2.51 12.50
CA GLU A 106 8.49 -2.52 11.05
C GLU A 106 7.30 -1.64 10.65
N LEU A 107 7.48 -0.84 9.59
CA LEU A 107 6.35 -0.14 8.96
C LEU A 107 5.48 -1.19 8.27
N LEU A 108 4.23 -1.30 8.69
CA LEU A 108 3.27 -2.24 8.08
C LEU A 108 2.42 -1.55 7.01
N PHE A 109 2.04 -0.30 7.27
CA PHE A 109 1.22 0.48 6.35
C PHE A 109 1.45 1.97 6.55
N SER A 110 1.42 2.72 5.46
CA SER A 110 1.22 4.17 5.56
C SER A 110 0.50 4.73 4.35
N ALA A 111 -0.39 5.68 4.58
CA ALA A 111 -1.03 6.44 3.53
C ALA A 111 -1.40 7.84 4.01
N THR A 112 -1.55 8.74 3.04
CA THR A 112 -2.13 10.06 3.21
C THR A 112 -3.41 10.17 2.40
N TYR A 113 -4.33 11.02 2.83
CA TYR A 113 -5.68 11.06 2.28
C TYR A 113 -6.19 12.49 2.17
N ASN A 114 -7.07 12.68 1.19
CA ASN A 114 -7.91 13.84 1.04
C ASN A 114 -9.40 13.43 1.02
N ARG A 115 -10.31 14.36 0.72
CA ARG A 115 -11.76 14.08 0.69
C ARG A 115 -12.21 13.05 -0.35
N TYR A 116 -11.37 12.75 -1.33
CA TYR A 116 -11.66 11.83 -2.44
C TYR A 116 -11.06 10.43 -2.23
N GLY A 117 -10.13 10.28 -1.28
CA GLY A 117 -9.45 9.01 -0.97
C GLY A 117 -7.95 9.22 -0.73
N PRO A 118 -7.13 8.17 -0.92
CA PRO A 118 -5.68 8.30 -0.87
C PRO A 118 -5.13 9.38 -1.81
N ASP A 119 -4.18 10.18 -1.34
CA ASP A 119 -3.59 11.29 -2.09
C ASP A 119 -2.12 11.47 -1.69
N GLY A 120 -1.23 10.77 -2.41
CA GLY A 120 0.20 10.66 -2.12
C GLY A 120 0.71 9.23 -2.22
N GLU A 121 1.91 8.99 -1.69
CA GLU A 121 2.49 7.64 -1.58
C GLU A 121 1.72 6.80 -0.55
N MET A 122 1.44 5.56 -0.92
CA MET A 122 0.95 4.51 -0.03
C MET A 122 2.00 3.40 0.02
N TYR A 123 2.36 2.98 1.23
CA TYR A 123 3.20 1.81 1.48
C TYR A 123 2.36 0.72 2.15
N ILE A 124 2.57 -0.52 1.72
CA ILE A 124 1.90 -1.71 2.22
C ILE A 124 2.97 -2.79 2.41
N SER A 125 3.16 -3.30 3.63
CA SER A 125 4.05 -4.43 3.87
C SER A 125 3.41 -5.74 3.40
N LYS A 126 4.25 -6.73 3.10
CA LYS A 126 3.83 -8.12 2.87
C LYS A 126 2.98 -8.60 4.05
N GLY A 127 1.80 -9.14 3.74
CA GLY A 127 0.86 -9.67 4.75
C GLY A 127 0.06 -8.62 5.54
N PHE A 128 0.23 -7.31 5.29
CA PHE A 128 -0.60 -6.32 5.97
C PHE A 128 -2.05 -6.34 5.47
N ALA A 129 -3.00 -6.35 6.43
CA ALA A 129 -4.45 -6.24 6.25
C ALA A 129 -5.11 -7.40 5.51
N LEU A 130 -4.58 -7.81 4.37
CA LEU A 130 -5.08 -8.93 3.58
C LEU A 130 -3.93 -9.91 3.37
N ASN A 131 -4.11 -11.15 3.82
CA ASN A 131 -3.11 -12.23 3.77
C ASN A 131 -2.91 -12.79 2.35
N TYR A 132 -2.72 -11.92 1.36
CA TYR A 132 -2.31 -12.33 0.02
C TYR A 132 -0.79 -12.48 -0.04
N ASN A 133 -0.31 -13.40 -0.87
CA ASN A 133 1.12 -13.64 -1.16
C ASN A 133 1.78 -12.47 -1.94
N SER A 134 1.39 -11.23 -1.68
CA SER A 134 1.95 -10.05 -2.32
C SER A 134 3.17 -9.54 -1.56
N ASN A 135 4.23 -9.22 -2.31
CA ASN A 135 5.39 -8.53 -1.78
C ASN A 135 5.03 -7.17 -1.18
N SER A 136 5.89 -6.67 -0.28
CA SER A 136 5.80 -5.29 0.19
C SER A 136 5.86 -4.35 -1.02
N ARG A 137 5.09 -3.25 -0.99
CA ARG A 137 4.95 -2.39 -2.16
C ARG A 137 4.67 -0.93 -1.84
N LYS A 138 5.02 -0.08 -2.81
CA LYS A 138 4.68 1.35 -2.85
C LYS A 138 3.92 1.70 -4.12
N LEU A 139 2.91 2.56 -3.97
CA LEU A 139 2.10 3.09 -5.06
C LEU A 139 1.79 4.56 -4.79
N ASN A 140 1.62 5.35 -5.85
CA ASN A 140 1.19 6.73 -5.75
C ASN A 140 -0.30 6.86 -6.08
N TYR A 141 -0.99 7.76 -5.37
CA TYR A 141 -2.41 8.04 -5.56
C TYR A 141 -2.67 9.54 -5.70
N LYS A 142 -3.63 9.88 -6.56
CA LYS A 142 -4.20 11.23 -6.68
C LYS A 142 -5.70 11.12 -6.61
N ASP A 143 -6.31 11.78 -5.63
CA ASP A 143 -7.78 11.78 -5.43
C ASP A 143 -8.40 10.37 -5.43
N GLY A 144 -7.74 9.45 -4.72
CA GLY A 144 -8.13 8.05 -4.60
C GLY A 144 -7.83 7.18 -5.83
N LYS A 145 -7.19 7.72 -6.86
CA LYS A 145 -6.82 6.99 -8.08
C LYS A 145 -5.33 6.71 -8.12
N PRO A 146 -4.90 5.45 -8.28
CA PRO A 146 -3.49 5.11 -8.40
C PRO A 146 -2.92 5.59 -9.73
N PHE A 147 -1.64 5.96 -9.75
CA PHE A 147 -0.93 6.41 -10.94
C PHE A 147 0.58 6.19 -10.83
N GLY A 148 1.27 6.21 -11.98
CA GLY A 148 2.72 6.09 -12.05
C GLY A 148 3.17 4.65 -11.82
N ASP A 149 4.33 4.48 -11.20
CA ASP A 149 4.95 3.18 -11.04
C ASP A 149 4.53 2.50 -9.72
N ILE A 150 4.34 1.19 -9.78
CA ILE A 150 4.28 0.30 -8.62
C ILE A 150 5.70 -0.19 -8.34
N LEU A 151 6.16 -0.03 -7.11
CA LEU A 151 7.43 -0.59 -6.65
C LEU A 151 7.15 -1.73 -5.69
N GLU A 152 7.73 -2.89 -5.94
CA GLU A 152 7.64 -4.06 -5.07
C GLU A 152 9.03 -4.46 -4.57
N TYR A 153 9.10 -4.99 -3.36
CA TYR A 153 10.36 -5.22 -2.66
C TYR A 153 10.51 -6.69 -2.27
N TYR A 154 11.76 -7.16 -2.31
CA TYR A 154 12.15 -8.42 -1.68
C TYR A 154 11.99 -8.35 -0.16
N ASP A 155 12.00 -9.52 0.51
CA ASP A 155 11.91 -9.60 1.97
C ASP A 155 13.11 -8.91 2.67
N ASN A 156 14.24 -8.74 1.96
CA ASN A 156 15.40 -7.98 2.44
C ASN A 156 15.30 -6.45 2.23
N GLY A 157 14.19 -5.95 1.69
CA GLY A 157 13.92 -4.53 1.45
C GLY A 157 14.50 -3.93 0.15
N LYS A 158 15.25 -4.70 -0.64
CA LYS A 158 15.71 -4.25 -1.96
C LYS A 158 14.58 -4.28 -2.98
N LEU A 159 14.70 -3.44 -4.02
CA LEU A 159 13.73 -3.39 -5.11
C LEU A 159 13.70 -4.74 -5.83
N TYR A 160 12.52 -5.31 -5.97
CA TYR A 160 12.25 -6.54 -6.71
C TYR A 160 11.73 -6.22 -8.11
N ARG A 161 10.65 -5.43 -8.16
CA ARG A 161 9.94 -5.15 -9.41
C ARG A 161 9.51 -3.70 -9.46
N LYS A 162 9.64 -3.11 -10.63
CA LYS A 162 9.08 -1.79 -10.97
C LYS A 162 8.13 -1.97 -12.14
N SER A 163 6.87 -1.57 -11.97
CA SER A 163 5.82 -1.79 -12.97
C SER A 163 5.12 -0.48 -13.29
N HIS A 164 4.96 -0.14 -14.56
CA HIS A 164 4.24 1.06 -14.96
C HIS A 164 2.74 0.79 -14.98
N LEU A 165 1.96 1.59 -14.24
CA LEU A 165 0.51 1.44 -14.17
C LEU A 165 -0.17 2.14 -15.36
N VAL A 166 -0.87 1.35 -16.17
CA VAL A 166 -1.81 1.87 -17.17
C VAL A 166 -3.08 2.32 -16.46
N LYS A 167 -3.45 3.59 -16.68
CA LYS A 167 -4.63 4.20 -16.06
C LYS A 167 -5.91 3.49 -16.49
N LYS A 168 -6.41 2.59 -15.66
CA LYS A 168 -7.78 2.08 -15.71
C LYS A 168 -8.53 2.59 -14.48
N ASN A 169 -9.73 3.14 -14.71
CA ASN A 169 -10.64 3.43 -13.60
C ASN A 169 -10.89 2.10 -12.87
N ASN A 170 -10.71 2.08 -11.55
CA ASN A 170 -10.92 0.92 -10.66
C ASN A 170 -9.72 -0.03 -10.45
N TYR A 171 -8.46 0.41 -10.58
CA TYR A 171 -7.38 -0.35 -9.93
C TYR A 171 -7.59 -0.30 -8.42
N HIS A 172 -8.18 -1.35 -7.90
CA HIS A 172 -8.07 -1.72 -6.51
C HIS A 172 -6.75 -2.46 -6.38
N PRO A 173 -5.93 -2.20 -5.35
CA PRO A 173 -4.67 -2.91 -5.14
C PRO A 173 -4.83 -4.40 -4.78
N PHE A 174 -6.01 -4.98 -5.01
CA PHE A 174 -6.37 -6.40 -4.87
C PHE A 174 -6.84 -6.82 -6.28
N ASP A 175 -6.19 -7.76 -6.94
CA ASP A 175 -6.13 -9.16 -6.55
C ASP A 175 -5.14 -9.86 -7.48
N THR A 176 -4.40 -10.82 -6.90
CA THR A 176 -3.56 -11.87 -7.52
C THR A 176 -2.57 -11.49 -8.65
N PRO A 177 -1.49 -12.27 -8.86
CA PRO A 177 -0.61 -12.11 -10.02
C PRO A 177 -1.36 -12.13 -11.37
N ASP A 178 -2.53 -12.77 -11.43
CA ASP A 178 -3.31 -12.98 -12.66
C ASP A 178 -3.89 -11.71 -13.28
N ASP A 179 -4.00 -10.61 -12.52
CA ASP A 179 -4.47 -9.32 -13.04
C ASP A 179 -3.35 -8.33 -13.35
N PHE A 180 -2.10 -8.68 -13.06
CA PHE A 180 -0.96 -7.80 -13.26
C PHE A 180 -0.90 -7.26 -14.69
N ASN A 181 -1.07 -8.14 -15.68
CA ASN A 181 -1.11 -7.83 -17.11
C ASN A 181 -2.28 -6.93 -17.55
N ASN A 182 -3.35 -6.84 -16.76
CA ASN A 182 -4.47 -5.98 -17.07
C ASN A 182 -4.17 -4.51 -16.75
N TYR A 183 -3.20 -4.23 -15.90
CA TYR A 183 -2.92 -2.88 -15.40
C TYR A 183 -1.50 -2.40 -15.64
N VAL A 184 -0.65 -3.26 -16.21
CA VAL A 184 0.76 -2.97 -16.45
C VAL A 184 1.08 -3.12 -17.94
N ASP A 185 1.68 -2.09 -18.51
CA ASP A 185 2.21 -2.08 -19.89
C ASP A 185 3.73 -2.20 -19.94
N TYR A 186 4.43 -2.08 -18.82
CA TYR A 186 5.87 -2.23 -18.75
C TYR A 186 6.32 -2.66 -17.36
N TYR A 187 7.30 -3.55 -17.27
CA TYR A 187 7.94 -3.81 -15.98
C TYR A 187 9.42 -4.15 -16.09
N GLU A 188 10.11 -3.96 -14.96
CA GLU A 188 11.51 -4.32 -14.74
C GLU A 188 11.62 -5.23 -13.52
N ILE A 189 12.50 -6.23 -13.59
CA ILE A 189 12.90 -7.05 -12.44
C ILE A 189 14.36 -6.79 -12.12
N TYR A 190 14.65 -6.72 -10.84
CA TYR A 190 15.96 -6.40 -10.29
C TYR A 190 16.54 -7.58 -9.51
N ASP A 191 17.85 -7.76 -9.58
CA ASP A 191 18.56 -8.79 -8.85
C ASP A 191 18.59 -8.51 -7.35
N ILE A 192 18.33 -9.54 -6.54
CA ILE A 192 18.24 -9.44 -5.08
C ILE A 192 19.56 -9.04 -4.42
N ASN A 193 20.71 -9.31 -5.05
CA ASN A 193 22.02 -9.08 -4.45
C ASN A 193 22.63 -7.76 -4.93
N THR A 194 22.63 -7.53 -6.23
CA THR A 194 23.29 -6.42 -6.90
C THR A 194 22.38 -5.23 -7.15
N GLY A 195 21.06 -5.46 -7.29
CA GLY A 195 20.10 -4.45 -7.72
C GLY A 195 20.20 -4.12 -9.22
N GLU A 196 20.93 -4.91 -10.01
CA GLU A 196 20.98 -4.77 -11.46
C GLU A 196 19.68 -5.26 -12.10
N ILE A 197 19.34 -4.73 -13.28
CA ILE A 197 18.13 -5.13 -14.00
C ILE A 197 18.36 -6.49 -14.65
N LEU A 198 17.57 -7.49 -14.25
CA LEU A 198 17.56 -8.84 -14.81
C LEU A 198 16.64 -8.94 -16.03
N LYS A 199 15.55 -8.19 -16.03
CA LYS A 199 14.55 -8.22 -17.11
C LYS A 199 13.90 -6.87 -17.29
N LYS A 200 13.58 -6.57 -18.55
CA LYS A 200 12.67 -5.52 -18.98
C LYS A 200 11.67 -6.15 -19.92
N GLU A 201 10.39 -5.86 -19.75
CA GLU A 201 9.35 -6.35 -20.65
C GLU A 201 8.35 -5.23 -20.97
N ASP A 202 8.08 -5.05 -22.25
CA ASP A 202 6.98 -4.23 -22.74
C ASP A 202 5.75 -5.12 -22.97
N LEU A 203 4.65 -4.78 -22.31
CA LEU A 203 3.36 -5.45 -22.31
C LEU A 203 2.26 -4.56 -22.93
N PHE A 204 2.61 -3.50 -23.68
CA PHE A 204 1.64 -2.57 -24.28
C PHE A 204 0.59 -3.28 -25.16
N ASN A 205 1.02 -4.28 -25.93
CA ASN A 205 0.15 -5.12 -26.76
C ASN A 205 -0.43 -6.33 -26.00
N LYS A 206 -0.32 -6.33 -24.66
CA LYS A 206 -0.69 -7.42 -23.76
C LYS A 206 -0.13 -8.78 -24.22
N THR A 207 1.07 -8.76 -24.77
CA THR A 207 1.76 -9.95 -25.28
C THR A 207 3.19 -9.85 -24.82
N GLY A 208 3.74 -10.93 -24.29
CA GLY A 208 5.07 -10.94 -23.69
C GLY A 208 5.22 -12.05 -22.65
N THR A 209 6.20 -11.89 -21.78
CA THR A 209 6.49 -12.83 -20.70
C THR A 209 6.41 -12.14 -19.36
N ILE A 210 5.82 -12.81 -18.38
CA ILE A 210 5.70 -12.34 -17.00
C ILE A 210 6.55 -13.27 -16.14
N TRP A 211 7.46 -12.69 -15.38
CA TRP A 211 8.32 -13.42 -14.46
C TRP A 211 7.93 -13.07 -13.02
N ASP A 212 7.82 -14.10 -12.20
CA ASP A 212 7.72 -13.94 -10.76
C ASP A 212 8.88 -14.66 -10.08
N TYR A 213 9.44 -13.98 -9.08
CA TYR A 213 10.53 -14.49 -8.26
C TYR A 213 10.05 -14.76 -6.84
N ASP A 214 10.61 -15.78 -6.22
CA ASP A 214 10.47 -15.97 -4.78
C ASP A 214 11.16 -14.81 -4.05
N SER A 215 10.39 -14.11 -3.20
CA SER A 215 10.83 -12.85 -2.61
C SER A 215 11.91 -13.01 -1.53
N LYS A 216 12.14 -14.23 -1.06
CA LYS A 216 13.16 -14.57 -0.05
C LYS A 216 14.49 -14.91 -0.69
N SER A 217 14.45 -15.76 -1.71
CA SER A 217 15.64 -16.29 -2.38
C SER A 217 16.07 -15.47 -3.59
N GLY A 218 15.16 -14.69 -4.19
CA GLY A 218 15.40 -13.99 -5.45
C GLY A 218 15.60 -14.95 -6.63
N LYS A 219 15.02 -16.16 -6.55
CA LYS A 219 15.03 -17.14 -7.64
C LYS A 219 13.73 -17.09 -8.42
N LEU A 220 13.82 -17.28 -9.74
CA LEU A 220 12.65 -17.37 -10.61
C LEU A 220 11.78 -18.53 -10.11
N SER A 221 10.53 -18.25 -9.77
CA SER A 221 9.56 -19.23 -9.29
C SER A 221 8.52 -19.55 -10.36
N ARG A 222 8.20 -18.58 -11.23
CA ARG A 222 7.21 -18.74 -12.29
C ARG A 222 7.52 -17.88 -13.51
N GLU A 223 7.20 -18.42 -14.67
CA GLU A 223 7.19 -17.74 -15.97
C GLU A 223 5.85 -17.97 -16.66
N GLY A 224 5.15 -16.90 -17.02
CA GLY A 224 3.90 -16.94 -17.79
C GLY A 224 4.08 -16.28 -19.16
N HIS A 225 3.56 -16.91 -20.21
CA HIS A 225 3.56 -16.38 -21.56
C HIS A 225 2.19 -15.82 -21.89
N LEU A 226 2.16 -14.53 -22.18
CA LEU A 226 0.97 -13.75 -22.45
C LEU A 226 0.77 -13.55 -23.94
N VAL A 227 -0.45 -13.75 -24.42
CA VAL A 227 -0.88 -13.40 -25.78
C VAL A 227 -2.24 -12.70 -25.68
N ASN A 228 -2.33 -11.47 -26.20
CA ASN A 228 -3.55 -10.65 -26.20
C ASN A 228 -4.23 -10.49 -24.81
N GLY A 229 -3.46 -10.53 -23.72
CA GLY A 229 -3.97 -10.40 -22.35
C GLY A 229 -4.36 -11.72 -21.69
N GLU A 230 -4.13 -12.86 -22.35
CA GLU A 230 -4.38 -14.19 -21.78
C GLU A 230 -3.07 -14.97 -21.62
N ILE A 231 -2.91 -15.66 -20.48
CA ILE A 231 -1.78 -16.56 -20.26
C ILE A 231 -2.05 -17.85 -21.03
N VAL A 232 -1.22 -18.13 -22.05
CA VAL A 232 -1.36 -19.30 -22.92
C VAL A 232 -0.47 -20.47 -22.50
N PHE A 233 0.58 -20.16 -21.74
CA PHE A 233 1.54 -21.13 -21.21
C PHE A 233 2.12 -20.60 -19.89
N GLU A 234 2.30 -21.47 -18.90
CA GLU A 234 2.96 -21.16 -17.64
C GLU A 234 3.94 -22.27 -17.26
N ARG A 235 5.07 -21.88 -16.67
CA ARG A 235 6.07 -22.78 -16.12
C ARG A 235 6.39 -22.37 -14.68
N GLU A 236 6.39 -23.35 -13.79
CA GLU A 236 6.82 -23.19 -12.39
C GLU A 236 8.18 -23.85 -12.19
N TYR A 237 9.03 -23.21 -11.39
CA TYR A 237 10.40 -23.63 -11.13
C TYR A 237 10.59 -24.01 -9.67
N LYS A 238 11.47 -24.97 -9.41
CA LYS A 238 11.96 -25.29 -8.07
C LYS A 238 13.09 -24.34 -7.67
N GLU A 239 13.47 -24.35 -6.39
CA GLU A 239 14.60 -23.56 -5.91
C GLU A 239 15.95 -23.91 -6.59
N ASP A 240 16.13 -25.10 -7.14
CA ASP A 240 17.34 -25.46 -7.88
C ASP A 240 17.33 -24.97 -9.34
N GLY A 241 16.26 -24.26 -9.76
CA GLY A 241 16.07 -23.76 -11.12
C GLY A 241 15.52 -24.81 -12.09
N THR A 242 15.30 -26.06 -11.65
CA THR A 242 14.68 -27.08 -12.50
C THR A 242 13.18 -26.84 -12.61
N VAL A 243 12.60 -27.25 -13.74
CA VAL A 243 11.17 -27.14 -13.98
C VAL A 243 10.42 -28.05 -13.01
N ALA A 244 9.51 -27.45 -12.23
CA ALA A 244 8.61 -28.17 -11.36
C ALA A 244 7.38 -28.67 -12.13
N ARG A 245 6.75 -27.76 -12.89
CA ARG A 245 5.50 -28.00 -13.62
C ARG A 245 5.41 -27.09 -14.85
N GLU A 246 4.64 -27.54 -15.82
CA GLU A 246 4.27 -26.76 -17.00
C GLU A 246 2.77 -26.88 -17.23
N TYR A 247 2.15 -25.77 -17.63
CA TYR A 247 0.73 -25.68 -17.92
C TYR A 247 0.57 -25.09 -19.32
N ASN A 248 -0.06 -25.85 -20.21
CA ASN A 248 -0.43 -25.39 -21.55
C ASN A 248 -1.93 -25.10 -21.54
N TYR A 249 -2.29 -23.81 -21.64
CA TYR A 249 -3.69 -23.37 -21.63
C TYR A 249 -4.28 -23.24 -23.03
N LYS A 250 -3.45 -23.38 -24.08
CA LYS A 250 -3.93 -23.56 -25.44
C LYS A 250 -4.78 -24.83 -25.53
N LYS A 251 -6.09 -24.65 -25.73
CA LYS A 251 -6.96 -25.64 -26.37
C LYS A 251 -7.00 -25.38 -27.87
#